data_AF-A0A4Q3Y8M2-F1
#
_entry.id   AF-A0A4Q3Y8M2-F1
#
_cell.length_a   1.000
_cell.length_b   1.000
_cell.length_c   1.000
_cell.angle_alpha   90.00
_cell.angle_beta   90.00
_cell.angle_gamma   90.00
#
_symmetry.space_group_name_H-M   'P 1'
#
loop_
_entity.id
_entity.type
_entity.pdbx_description
1 polymer ?
#
loop_
_entity_poly.entity_id
_entity_poly.type
_entity_poly.pdbx_seq_one_letter_code
_entity_poly.pdbx_strand_id
1 'polypeptide(L)'
;MRSAPALLLALAACTGGGLPLDEGGAATRVEAGGDVFFIKVQGDSALIRNYATGLRNQARLAGNARAAAEQLTGCTVTTLTQQLGVNSYIAGLDCPATT
;
A
#
# COMPACT_ATOMS: atom_id res chain seq x y z
N MET A 1 -51.43 4.22 -15.28
CA MET A 1 -50.88 3.09 -14.51
C MET A 1 -49.42 3.40 -14.22
N ARG A 2 -49.06 3.42 -12.93
CA ARG A 2 -47.74 3.76 -12.40
C ARG A 2 -46.84 2.53 -12.44
N SER A 3 -45.63 2.64 -12.97
CA SER A 3 -44.52 1.69 -12.78
C SER A 3 -43.24 2.52 -12.65
N ALA A 4 -42.89 2.95 -11.44
CA ALA A 4 -41.94 2.31 -10.51
C ALA A 4 -40.49 2.33 -11.05
N PRO A 5 -39.64 3.30 -10.64
CA PRO A 5 -38.23 3.31 -10.98
C PRO A 5 -37.52 2.26 -10.11
N ALA A 6 -36.88 1.29 -10.75
CA ALA A 6 -36.07 0.30 -10.08
C ALA A 6 -34.88 0.98 -9.41
N LEU A 7 -34.85 0.84 -8.09
CA LEU A 7 -33.83 1.24 -7.14
C LEU A 7 -32.43 0.88 -7.66
N LEU A 8 -31.62 1.91 -7.95
CA LEU A 8 -30.17 1.80 -8.09
C LEU A 8 -29.57 1.47 -6.71
N LEU A 9 -29.45 0.18 -6.42
CA LEU A 9 -28.63 -0.34 -5.34
C LEU A 9 -27.16 -0.11 -5.72
N ALA A 10 -26.65 1.07 -5.39
CA ALA A 10 -25.22 1.32 -5.31
C ALA A 10 -24.65 0.49 -4.15
N LEU A 11 -24.26 -0.75 -4.43
CA LEU A 11 -23.41 -1.50 -3.53
C LEU A 11 -22.07 -0.75 -3.45
N ALA A 12 -21.86 -0.11 -2.30
CA ALA A 12 -20.57 0.37 -1.86
C ALA A 12 -19.56 -0.78 -2.00
N ALA A 13 -18.66 -0.66 -2.98
CA ALA A 13 -17.43 -1.43 -3.03
C ALA A 13 -16.57 -0.95 -1.86
N CYS A 14 -16.81 -1.51 -0.67
CA CYS A 14 -15.79 -1.54 0.36
C CYS A 14 -14.64 -2.39 -0.17
N THR A 15 -13.70 -1.75 -0.86
CA THR A 15 -12.36 -2.27 -1.12
C THR A 15 -11.58 -2.32 0.19
N GLY A 16 -12.08 -3.10 1.15
CA GLY A 16 -11.33 -3.59 2.31
C GLY A 16 -10.39 -4.72 1.88
N GLY A 17 -9.66 -4.51 0.79
CA GLY A 17 -8.68 -5.45 0.26
C GLY A 17 -7.36 -5.24 0.97
N GLY A 18 -7.24 -5.75 2.20
CA GLY A 18 -5.93 -5.96 2.80
C GLY A 18 -5.18 -6.94 1.91
N LEU A 19 -4.22 -6.44 1.12
CA LEU A 19 -3.46 -7.28 0.21
C LEU A 19 -2.70 -8.34 1.02
N PRO A 20 -2.91 -9.65 0.78
CA PRO A 20 -2.04 -10.67 1.35
C PRO A 20 -0.69 -10.63 0.62
N LEU A 21 0.40 -10.57 1.40
CA LEU A 21 1.76 -10.68 0.85
C LEU A 21 2.13 -12.10 0.44
N ASP A 22 1.35 -13.08 0.85
CA ASP A 22 1.62 -14.50 0.60
C ASP A 22 1.06 -15.01 -0.74
N GLU A 23 0.21 -14.23 -1.44
CA GLU A 23 -0.29 -14.64 -2.76
C GLU A 23 0.63 -14.18 -3.90
N GLY A 24 1.68 -14.98 -4.15
CA GLY A 24 2.18 -15.28 -5.50
C GLY A 24 2.88 -14.19 -6.33
N GLY A 25 3.09 -12.99 -5.79
CA GLY A 25 3.86 -11.93 -6.46
C GLY A 25 5.25 -11.79 -5.84
N ALA A 26 6.30 -11.78 -6.65
CA ALA A 26 7.66 -11.52 -6.15
C ALA A 26 7.74 -10.10 -5.57
N ALA A 27 7.87 -10.00 -4.24
CA ALA A 27 8.13 -8.72 -3.60
C ALA A 27 9.54 -8.26 -3.94
N THR A 28 9.70 -6.98 -4.28
CA THR A 28 11.01 -6.39 -4.56
C THR A 28 11.68 -5.94 -3.27
N ARG A 29 12.93 -6.34 -3.05
CA ARG A 29 13.74 -5.86 -1.92
C ARG A 29 14.27 -4.46 -2.23
N VAL A 30 13.99 -3.49 -1.36
CA VAL A 30 14.45 -2.09 -1.46
C VAL A 30 15.08 -1.69 -0.14
N GLU A 31 16.14 -0.89 -0.19
CA GLU A 31 16.82 -0.37 1.00
C GLU A 31 16.69 1.15 1.04
N ALA A 32 16.19 1.68 2.15
CA ALA A 32 15.97 3.11 2.34
C ALA A 32 16.28 3.51 3.79
N GLY A 33 17.10 4.54 3.98
CA GLY A 33 17.44 5.07 5.31
C GLY A 33 18.04 4.03 6.26
N GLY A 34 18.74 3.02 5.72
CA GLY A 34 19.34 1.91 6.47
C GLY A 34 18.38 0.77 6.85
N ASP A 35 17.12 0.83 6.41
CA ASP A 35 16.14 -0.24 6.60
C ASP A 35 15.86 -0.98 5.29
N VAL A 36 15.58 -2.28 5.41
CA VAL A 36 15.24 -3.15 4.28
C VAL A 36 13.74 -3.38 4.21
N PHE A 37 13.17 -3.15 3.04
CA PHE A 37 11.75 -3.33 2.75
C PHE A 37 11.53 -4.35 1.65
N PHE A 38 10.43 -5.08 1.73
CA PHE A 38 9.92 -5.96 0.68
C PHE A 38 8.61 -5.37 0.20
N ILE A 39 8.57 -4.95 -1.06
CA ILE A 39 7.48 -4.16 -1.63
C ILE A 39 6.80 -4.94 -2.75
N LYS A 40 5.48 -5.06 -2.67
CA LYS A 40 4.64 -5.59 -3.73
C LYS A 40 3.74 -4.47 -4.23
N VAL A 41 3.83 -4.15 -5.51
CA VAL A 41 3.03 -3.10 -6.17
C VAL A 41 1.88 -3.74 -6.93
N GLN A 42 0.68 -3.15 -6.85
CA GLN A 42 -0.51 -3.60 -7.55
C GLN A 42 -1.35 -2.38 -7.94
N GLY A 43 -1.25 -1.98 -9.22
CA GLY A 43 -1.88 -0.75 -9.70
C GLY A 43 -1.42 0.46 -8.88
N ASP A 44 -2.38 1.25 -8.40
CA ASP A 44 -2.15 2.48 -7.63
C ASP A 44 -1.95 2.20 -6.12
N SER A 45 -1.48 1.02 -5.77
CA SER A 45 -1.26 0.62 -4.37
C SER A 45 0.00 -0.21 -4.22
N ALA A 46 0.67 -0.07 -3.07
CA ALA A 46 1.81 -0.89 -2.70
C ALA A 46 1.67 -1.42 -1.28
N LEU A 47 2.06 -2.67 -1.08
CA LEU A 47 2.19 -3.29 0.22
C LEU A 47 3.68 -3.44 0.56
N ILE A 48 4.07 -2.82 1.65
CA ILE A 48 5.46 -2.63 2.06
C ILE A 48 5.68 -3.35 3.40
N ARG A 49 6.63 -4.27 3.46
CA ARG A 49 6.98 -5.00 4.68
C ARG A 49 8.42 -4.76 5.11
N ASN A 50 8.61 -4.59 6.41
CA ASN A 50 9.92 -4.59 7.05
C ASN A 50 9.92 -5.62 8.20
N TYR A 51 11.04 -6.32 8.36
CA TYR A 51 11.20 -7.36 9.39
C TYR A 51 12.13 -6.92 10.54
N ALA A 52 12.43 -5.62 10.65
CA ALA A 52 13.27 -5.13 11.74
C ALA A 52 12.57 -5.33 13.08
N THR A 53 13.34 -5.79 14.06
CA THR A 53 12.91 -5.97 15.45
C THR A 53 13.37 -4.78 16.28
N GLY A 54 12.59 -4.38 17.29
CA GLY A 54 12.93 -3.26 18.18
C GLY A 54 11.76 -2.32 18.49
N LEU A 55 11.75 -1.77 19.70
CA LEU A 55 10.71 -0.83 20.15
C LEU A 55 10.98 0.60 19.62
N ARG A 56 9.92 1.39 19.44
CA ARG A 56 9.95 2.84 19.12
C ARG A 56 10.56 3.27 17.77
N ASN A 57 10.60 2.41 16.77
CA ASN A 57 11.12 2.73 15.44
C ASN A 57 10.04 3.11 14.41
N GLN A 58 8.76 3.18 14.80
CA GLN A 58 7.63 3.24 13.86
C GLN A 58 7.65 4.47 12.96
N ALA A 59 7.91 5.66 13.51
CA ALA A 59 7.95 6.90 12.73
C ALA A 59 9.06 6.88 11.67
N ARG A 60 10.24 6.39 12.04
CA ARG A 60 11.37 6.20 11.11
C ARG A 60 11.03 5.19 10.03
N LEU A 61 10.49 4.03 10.43
CA LEU A 61 10.11 2.98 9.49
C LEU A 61 9.01 3.44 8.52
N ALA A 62 8.04 4.23 8.96
CA ALA A 62 7.01 4.79 8.09
C ALA A 62 7.60 5.77 7.06
N GLY A 63 8.51 6.66 7.48
CA GLY A 63 9.21 7.56 6.57
C GLY A 63 10.07 6.82 5.54
N ASN A 64 10.83 5.82 6.00
CA ASN A 64 11.68 5.01 5.13
C ASN A 64 10.85 4.10 4.19
N ALA A 65 9.71 3.58 4.65
CA ALA A 65 8.79 2.80 3.83
C ALA A 65 8.22 3.64 2.67
N ARG A 66 7.82 4.90 2.94
CA ARG A 66 7.40 5.86 1.91
C ARG A 66 8.51 6.05 0.88
N ALA A 67 9.71 6.41 1.33
CA ALA A 67 10.84 6.65 0.44
C ALA A 67 11.18 5.42 -0.41
N ALA A 68 11.13 4.22 0.18
CA ALA A 68 11.38 2.98 -0.54
C ALA A 68 10.32 2.72 -1.63
N ALA A 69 9.04 3.02 -1.36
CA ALA A 69 7.97 2.87 -2.36
C ALA A 69 8.09 3.88 -3.50
N GLU A 70 8.37 5.15 -3.19
CA GLU A 70 8.60 6.20 -4.20
C GLU A 70 9.83 5.88 -5.05
N GLN A 71 10.92 5.40 -4.43
CA GLN A 71 12.12 4.96 -5.14
C GLN A 71 11.87 3.79 -6.09
N LEU A 72 11.09 2.79 -5.66
CA LEU A 72 10.80 1.60 -6.46
C LEU A 72 9.91 1.93 -7.66
N THR A 73 8.92 2.79 -7.45
CA THR A 73 7.83 2.99 -8.42
C THR A 73 8.01 4.24 -9.28
N GLY A 74 8.77 5.23 -8.80
CA GLY A 74 8.79 6.57 -9.38
C GLY A 74 7.49 7.36 -9.16
N CYS A 75 6.53 6.80 -8.43
CA CYS A 75 5.24 7.42 -8.13
C CYS A 75 5.32 8.21 -6.82
N THR A 76 4.39 9.13 -6.59
CA THR A 76 4.23 9.82 -5.31
C THR A 76 3.35 9.00 -4.38
N VAL A 77 3.74 8.82 -3.12
CA VAL A 77 2.88 8.15 -2.14
C VAL A 77 1.84 9.15 -1.60
N THR A 78 0.56 8.87 -1.81
CA THR A 78 -0.53 9.76 -1.37
C THR A 78 -1.09 9.40 0.00
N THR A 79 -1.09 8.10 0.33
CA THR A 79 -1.50 7.58 1.63
C THR A 79 -0.51 6.54 2.11
N LEU A 80 -0.32 6.43 3.43
CA LEU A 80 0.48 5.37 4.04
C LEU A 80 -0.16 4.96 5.35
N THR A 81 -0.70 3.75 5.39
CA THR A 81 -1.40 3.22 6.57
C THR A 81 -0.62 2.03 7.11
N GLN A 82 -0.21 2.11 8.38
CA GLN A 82 0.42 0.98 9.05
C GLN A 82 -0.63 -0.07 9.44
N GLN A 83 -0.31 -1.34 9.21
CA GLN A 83 -1.09 -2.45 9.73
C GLN A 83 -0.77 -2.69 11.21
N LEU A 84 -1.80 -2.81 12.05
CA LEU A 84 -1.65 -2.95 13.50
C LEU A 84 -0.81 -4.19 13.87
N GLY A 85 0.12 -4.01 14.81
CA GLY A 85 0.92 -5.10 15.37
C GLY A 85 2.07 -5.59 14.48
N VAL A 86 2.29 -4.99 13.30
CA VAL A 86 3.37 -5.37 12.38
C VAL A 86 4.04 -4.16 11.73
N ASN A 87 5.26 -4.35 11.22
CA ASN A 87 5.97 -3.36 10.41
C ASN A 87 5.58 -3.51 8.93
N SER A 88 4.28 -3.54 8.66
CA SER A 88 3.69 -3.61 7.32
C SER A 88 2.87 -2.34 7.05
N TYR A 89 2.92 -1.84 5.82
CA TYR A 89 2.24 -0.62 5.40
C TYR A 89 1.52 -0.84 4.08
N ILE A 90 0.32 -0.28 3.97
CA ILE A 90 -0.40 -0.14 2.69
C ILE A 90 -0.23 1.30 2.24
N ALA A 91 0.34 1.50 1.06
CA ALA A 91 0.55 2.80 0.44
C ALA A 91 -0.38 2.96 -0.77
N GLY A 92 -1.00 4.12 -0.90
CA GLY A 92 -1.61 4.57 -2.16
C GLY A 92 -0.57 5.32 -2.99
N LEU A 93 -0.57 5.08 -4.30
CA LEU A 93 0.38 5.65 -5.25
C LEU A 93 -0.34 6.55 -6.24
N ASP A 94 0.28 7.68 -6.58
CA ASP A 94 -0.08 8.52 -7.72
C ASP A 94 1.09 8.53 -8.70
N CYS A 95 0.91 7.80 -9.79
CA CYS A 95 1.95 7.58 -10.79
C CYS A 95 1.78 8.56 -11.94
N PRO A 96 2.87 9.16 -12.45
CA PRO A 96 2.78 9.98 -13.65
C PRO A 96 2.21 9.16 -14.80
N ALA A 97 1.31 9.75 -15.59
CA ALA A 97 0.77 9.10 -16.77
C ALA A 97 1.93 8.68 -17.68
N THR A 98 2.04 7.38 -17.97
CA THR A 98 3.02 6.87 -18.92
C THR A 98 2.72 7.49 -20.28
N THR A 99 3.63 8.34 -20.75
CA THR A 99 3.58 8.93 -22.10
C THR A 99 3.92 7.90 -23.15
#